data_AF-A0A0F7KWB0-F1
#
_entry.id   AF-A0A0F7KWB0-F1
#
_cell.length_a   1.000
_cell.length_b   1.000
_cell.length_c   1.000
_cell.angle_alpha   90.00
_cell.angle_beta   90.00
_cell.angle_gamma   90.00
#
_symmetry.space_group_name_H-M   'P 1'
#
loop_
_entity.id
_entity.type
_entity.pdbx_description
1 polymer ?
#
loop_
_entity_poly.entity_id
_entity_poly.type
_entity_poly.pdbx_seq_one_letter_code
_entity_poly.pdbx_strand_id
1 'polypeptide(L)' 'MSACFAAAALRLSGLASRQLGWRPDDFWSATPAELMAILAPPEGHRDAPLSRHEMQQLMERERNG' A
#
# COMPACT_ATOMS: atom_id res chain seq x y z
N MET A 1 -0.35 -26.36 5.16
CA MET A 1 -0.88 -25.07 5.66
C MET A 1 0.22 -24.09 6.10
N SER A 2 1.28 -24.52 6.81
CA SER A 2 2.33 -23.60 7.31
C SER A 2 3.23 -22.97 6.23
N ALA A 3 3.51 -23.67 5.11
CA ALA A 3 4.36 -23.12 4.04
C ALA A 3 3.83 -21.83 3.42
N CYS A 4 2.49 -21.69 3.28
CA CYS A 4 1.87 -20.46 2.80
C CYS A 4 2.00 -19.31 3.80
N PHE A 5 1.88 -19.61 5.10
CA PHE A 5 2.05 -18.61 6.16
C PHE A 5 3.48 -18.09 6.22
N ALA A 6 4.48 -18.97 6.26
CA ALA A 6 5.89 -18.58 6.35
C ALA A 6 6.32 -17.69 5.16
N ALA A 7 5.91 -18.06 3.93
CA ALA A 7 6.20 -17.27 2.74
C ALA A 7 5.50 -15.90 2.78
N ALA A 8 4.26 -15.82 3.25
CA ALA A 8 3.54 -14.56 3.40
C ALA A 8 4.16 -13.67 4.49
N ALA A 9 4.49 -14.24 5.64
CA ALA A 9 5.11 -13.53 6.76
C ALA A 9 6.46 -12.94 6.37
N LEU A 10 7.29 -13.69 5.62
CA LEU A 10 8.57 -13.18 5.11
C LEU A 10 8.40 -12.00 4.14
N ARG A 11 7.40 -12.06 3.27
CA ARG A 11 7.11 -10.95 2.34
C ARG A 11 6.62 -9.71 3.09
N LEU A 12 5.75 -9.89 4.08
CA LEU A 12 5.19 -8.81 4.87
C LEU A 12 6.24 -8.17 5.80
N SER A 13 7.10 -8.96 6.43
CA SER A 13 8.18 -8.41 7.28
C SER A 13 9.14 -7.54 6.48
N GLY A 14 9.52 -7.98 5.27
CA GLY A 14 10.34 -7.18 4.36
C GLY A 14 9.66 -5.89 3.90
N LEU A 15 8.34 -5.92 3.66
CA LEU A 15 7.57 -4.71 3.34
C LEU A 15 7.51 -3.75 4.52
N ALA A 16 7.22 -4.26 5.73
CA ALA A 16 7.16 -3.45 6.95
C ALA A 16 8.49 -2.75 7.22
N SER A 17 9.63 -3.43 7.07
CA SER A 17 10.94 -2.78 7.24
C SER A 17 11.20 -1.68 6.22
N ARG A 18 10.78 -1.84 4.95
CA ARG A 18 11.05 -0.85 3.88
C ARG A 18 10.11 0.35 3.92
N GLN A 19 8.83 0.12 4.24
CA GLN A 19 7.80 1.16 4.19
C GLN A 19 7.60 1.86 5.54
N LEU A 20 7.77 1.13 6.65
CA LEU A 20 7.48 1.62 8.00
C LEU A 20 8.74 1.81 8.84
N GLY A 21 9.91 1.34 8.35
CA GLY A 21 11.17 1.39 9.09
C GLY A 21 11.25 0.41 10.27
N TRP A 22 10.33 -0.56 10.32
CA TRP A 22 10.23 -1.50 11.42
C TRP A 22 11.42 -2.46 11.49
N ARG A 23 11.86 -2.74 12.72
CA ARG A 23 12.77 -3.85 13.00
C ARG A 23 11.98 -5.17 12.93
N PRO A 24 12.66 -6.32 12.75
CA PRO A 24 11.98 -7.62 12.74
C PRO A 24 11.11 -7.87 13.97
N ASP A 25 11.57 -7.44 15.15
CA ASP A 25 10.84 -7.63 16.42
C ASP A 25 9.51 -6.87 16.44
N ASP A 26 9.47 -5.66 15.88
CA ASP A 26 8.26 -4.86 15.80
C ASP A 26 7.18 -5.59 14.98
N PHE A 27 7.55 -6.16 13.84
CA PHE A 27 6.65 -6.95 12.99
C PHE A 27 6.08 -8.17 13.71
N TRP A 28 6.89 -8.90 14.48
CA TRP A 28 6.43 -10.09 15.20
C TRP A 28 5.60 -9.76 16.45
N SER A 29 5.76 -8.56 17.00
CA SER A 29 4.93 -8.07 18.11
C SER A 29 3.57 -7.55 17.65
N ALA A 30 3.47 -7.05 16.41
CA ALA A 30 2.26 -6.50 15.85
C ALA A 30 1.21 -7.59 15.58
N THR A 31 -0.03 -7.32 15.97
CA THR A 31 -1.16 -8.20 15.67
C THR A 31 -1.60 -8.05 14.22
N PRO A 32 -2.26 -9.07 13.63
CA PRO A 32 -2.82 -8.96 12.29
C PRO A 32 -3.83 -7.80 12.12
N ALA A 33 -4.59 -7.47 13.18
CA ALA A 33 -5.54 -6.37 13.16
C ALA A 33 -4.84 -5.01 13.08
N GLU A 34 -3.76 -4.82 13.83
CA GLU A 34 -2.93 -3.62 13.77
C GLU A 34 -2.25 -3.49 12.41
N LEU A 35 -1.70 -4.58 11.86
CA LEU A 35 -1.13 -4.59 10.52
C LEU A 35 -2.16 -4.19 9.45
N MET A 36 -3.40 -4.66 9.56
CA MET A 36 -4.48 -4.25 8.65
C MET A 36 -4.79 -2.76 8.81
N ALA A 37 -4.85 -2.23 10.03
CA ALA A 37 -5.13 -0.82 10.27
C ALA A 37 -4.02 0.11 9.71
N ILE A 38 -2.76 -0.31 9.81
CA ILE A 38 -1.60 0.46 9.31
C ILE A 38 -1.54 0.43 7.77
N LEU A 39 -1.85 -0.71 7.17
CA LEU A 39 -1.77 -0.90 5.72
C LEU A 39 -3.06 -0.51 4.99
N ALA A 40 -4.15 -0.27 5.72
CA ALA A 40 -5.40 0.17 5.13
C ALA A 40 -5.19 1.53 4.45
N PRO A 41 -5.70 1.72 3.21
CA PRO A 41 -5.72 3.04 2.61
C PRO A 41 -6.57 3.99 3.48
N PRO A 42 -6.22 5.29 3.54
CA PRO A 42 -6.99 6.25 4.31
C PRO A 42 -8.47 6.24 3.89
N GLU A 43 -9.35 6.15 4.89
CA GLU A 43 -10.80 6.19 4.72
C GLU A 43 -11.21 7.42 3.89
N GLY A 44 -11.92 7.19 2.79
CA GLY A 44 -12.47 8.25 1.95
C GLY A 44 -11.68 8.61 0.69
N HIS A 45 -10.47 8.09 0.46
CA HIS A 45 -9.74 8.35 -0.78
C HIS A 45 -9.73 7.14 -1.70
N ARG A 46 -10.92 6.81 -2.21
CA ARG A 46 -11.06 5.94 -3.38
C ARG A 46 -11.11 6.84 -4.62
N ASP A 47 -10.07 7.65 -4.82
CA ASP A 47 -9.92 8.33 -6.10
C ASP A 47 -9.77 7.23 -7.14
N ALA A 48 -10.80 7.11 -7.98
CA ALA A 48 -10.70 6.28 -9.16
C ALA A 48 -9.48 6.79 -9.94
N PRO A 49 -8.60 5.89 -10.43
CA PRO A 49 -7.53 6.31 -11.31
C PRO A 49 -8.10 7.16 -12.42
N LEU A 50 -7.42 8.27 -12.77
CA LEU A 50 -7.83 9.10 -13.90
C LEU A 50 -8.03 8.21 -15.12
N SER A 51 -9.18 8.35 -15.76
CA SER A 51 -9.43 7.71 -17.03
C SER A 51 -8.46 8.26 -18.08
N ARG A 52 -8.22 7.46 -19.12
CA ARG A 52 -7.40 7.89 -20.26
C ARG A 52 -7.92 9.18 -20.89
N HIS A 53 -9.25 9.37 -20.89
CA HIS A 53 -9.90 10.55 -21.43
C HIS A 53 -9.64 11.79 -20.55
N GLU A 54 -9.75 11.69 -19.23
CA GLU A 54 -9.44 12.80 -18.31
C GLU A 54 -7.96 13.20 -18.39
N MET A 55 -7.07 12.22 -18.54
CA MET A 55 -5.64 12.49 -18.75
C MET A 55 -5.39 13.24 -20.07
N GLN A 56 -6.09 12.88 -21.15
CA GLN A 56 -6.01 13.58 -22.43
C GLN A 56 -6.48 15.03 -22.33
N GLN A 57 -7.61 15.28 -21.65
CA GLN A 57 -8.10 16.64 -21.43
C GLN A 57 -7.13 17.52 -20.63
N LEU A 58 -6.44 16.94 -19.64
CA LEU A 58 -5.42 17.67 -18.89
C LEU A 58 -4.23 18.07 -19.78
N MET A 59 -3.73 17.12 -20.60
CA MET A 59 -2.65 17.40 -21.55
C MET A 59 -3.03 18.47 -22.58
N GLU A 60 -4.28 18.48 -23.05
CA GLU A 60 -4.79 19.50 -23.99
C GLU A 60 -4.93 20.87 -23.34
N ARG A 61 -5.35 20.96 -22.07
CA ARG A 61 -5.41 22.22 -21.32
C ARG A 61 -4.04 22.84 -21.11
N GLU A 62 -3.06 22.07 -20.66
CA GLU A 62 -1.67 22.54 -20.43
C GLU A 62 -0.98 23.01 -21.72
N ARG A 63 -1.34 22.41 -22.86
CA ARG A 63 -0.76 22.77 -24.17
C ARG A 63 -1.36 24.06 -24.76
N ASN A 64 -2.58 24.41 -24.37
CA ASN A 64 -3.35 25.51 -24.94
C ASN A 64 -3.48 26.72 -23.99
N GLY A 65 -2.86 26.68 -22.81
CA GLY A 65 -2.68 27.81 -21.89
C GLY A 65 -1.31 28.45 -22.04
#